data_AF-A0A321LV58-F1
#
_entry.id   AF-A0A321LV58-F1
#
_cell.length_a   1.000
_cell.length_b   1.000
_cell.length_c   1.000
_cell.angle_alpha   90.00
_cell.angle_beta   90.00
_cell.angle_gamma   90.00
#
_symmetry.space_group_name_H-M   'P 1'
#
loop_
_entity.id
_entity.type
_entity.pdbx_description
1 polymer ?
#
loop_
_entity_poly.entity_id
_entity_poly.type
_entity_poly.pdbx_seq_one_letter_code
_entity_poly.pdbx_strand_id
1 'polypeptide(L)'
;MPQFIKDVQEMRRRAEQKMEEGPVTQSYKGDVNKTIAILNEALATEIVCVLRYMHHYFMATGVHGTAARDEFKEHADEEREHADQIAERIQQLGGKPDFNPKGLLERSTSHYVEGETLADMIREDLIAERMVIELYQEMIRYFANDDPTTRLLIEQVLKDEEEHASDLSDLLYITNPETGKTEGQDPGTDALQITDKKRQSQNGGKPDQGRTAPLQNNQGQKQPEDHSKERNRILNELRRMGDKKKPAA
;
A
#
# COMPACT_ATOMS: atom_id res chain seq x y z
N MET A 1 0.83 21.21 47.47
CA MET A 1 1.14 20.66 46.14
C MET A 1 -0.17 20.39 45.42
N PRO A 2 -0.30 20.66 44.11
CA PRO A 2 -1.55 20.40 43.39
C PRO A 2 -1.97 18.92 43.52
N GLN A 3 -3.22 18.69 43.93
CA GLN A 3 -3.81 17.38 44.30
C GLN A 3 -4.11 16.47 43.09
N PHE A 4 -3.48 16.71 41.94
CA PHE A 4 -3.77 15.95 40.71
C PHE A 4 -3.12 14.55 40.75
N ILE A 5 -1.94 14.45 41.36
CA ILE A 5 -1.21 13.18 41.49
C ILE A 5 -1.31 12.72 42.94
N LYS A 6 -2.06 11.64 43.16
CA LYS A 6 -2.41 11.17 44.52
C LYS A 6 -1.28 10.44 45.24
N ASP A 7 -0.23 9.98 44.55
CA ASP A 7 0.94 9.36 45.21
C ASP A 7 2.21 9.32 44.33
N VAL A 8 3.08 10.32 44.47
CA VAL A 8 4.37 10.39 43.76
C VAL A 8 5.36 9.32 44.24
N GLN A 9 5.29 8.92 45.51
CA GLN A 9 6.21 7.94 46.06
C GLN A 9 5.92 6.55 45.50
N GLU A 10 4.64 6.19 45.40
CA GLU A 10 4.23 4.92 44.80
C GLU A 10 4.53 4.85 43.29
N MET A 11 4.40 5.97 42.55
CA MET A 11 4.84 6.02 41.16
C MET A 11 6.34 5.76 41.02
N ARG A 12 7.16 6.41 41.87
CA ARG A 12 8.61 6.19 41.89
C ARG A 12 8.94 4.73 42.21
N ARG A 13 8.32 4.16 43.24
CA ARG A 13 8.52 2.75 43.64
C ARG A 13 8.22 1.79 42.50
N ARG A 14 7.13 2.02 41.74
CA ARG A 14 6.76 1.18 40.59
C ARG A 14 7.74 1.33 39.43
N ALA A 15 8.20 2.56 39.15
CA ALA A 15 9.19 2.81 38.11
C ALA A 15 10.52 2.09 38.40
N GLU A 16 10.97 2.08 39.66
CA GLU A 16 12.21 1.41 40.08
C GLU A 16 12.14 -0.13 39.97
N GLN A 17 10.94 -0.73 39.96
CA GLN A 17 10.77 -2.20 39.96
C GLN A 17 10.77 -2.84 38.57
N LYS A 18 10.57 -2.06 37.50
CA LYS A 18 10.34 -2.57 36.12
C LYS A 18 11.08 -1.72 35.09
N MET A 19 12.30 -1.29 35.41
CA MET A 19 13.08 -0.40 34.54
C MET A 19 13.42 -1.06 33.18
N GLU A 20 13.47 -2.39 33.14
CA GLU A 20 13.70 -3.20 31.96
C GLU A 20 12.54 -3.20 30.95
N GLU A 21 11.33 -2.79 31.35
CA GLU A 21 10.15 -2.67 30.47
C GLU A 21 10.17 -1.36 29.65
N GLY A 22 11.24 -0.57 29.76
CA GLY A 22 11.43 0.65 28.99
C GLY A 22 10.35 1.70 29.28
N PRO A 23 9.78 2.36 28.26
CA PRO A 23 8.76 3.40 28.46
C PRO A 23 7.37 2.83 28.81
N VAL A 24 7.18 1.50 28.79
CA VAL A 24 5.90 0.87 29.11
C VAL A 24 5.72 0.84 30.63
N THR A 25 4.74 1.59 31.11
CA THR A 25 4.43 1.69 32.54
C THR A 25 3.18 0.90 32.89
N GLN A 26 2.96 0.59 34.17
CA GLN A 26 1.70 -0.03 34.63
C GLN A 26 0.43 0.78 34.32
N SER A 27 0.56 2.07 33.98
CA SER A 27 -0.55 2.91 33.55
C SER A 27 -0.91 2.77 32.07
N TYR A 28 -0.10 2.07 31.27
CA TYR A 28 -0.46 1.72 29.90
C TYR A 28 -1.68 0.78 29.91
N LYS A 29 -2.70 1.10 29.13
CA LYS A 29 -3.99 0.37 29.13
C LYS A 29 -4.18 -0.54 27.92
N GLY A 30 -3.39 -0.36 26.86
CA GLY A 30 -3.41 -1.23 25.70
C GLY A 30 -2.87 -2.63 25.98
N ASP A 31 -3.20 -3.57 25.10
CA ASP A 31 -2.53 -4.87 25.03
C ASP A 31 -1.26 -4.73 24.18
N VAL A 32 -0.09 -4.72 24.83
CA VAL A 32 1.22 -4.51 24.18
C VAL A 32 1.44 -5.48 23.02
N ASN A 33 1.12 -6.76 23.18
CA ASN A 33 1.37 -7.75 22.13
C ASN A 33 0.46 -7.53 20.93
N LYS A 34 -0.82 -7.21 21.19
CA LYS A 34 -1.77 -6.91 20.12
C LYS A 34 -1.44 -5.59 19.43
N THR A 35 -1.02 -4.56 20.16
CA THR A 35 -0.54 -3.29 19.59
C THR A 35 0.66 -3.53 18.68
N ILE A 36 1.66 -4.30 19.12
CA ILE A 36 2.82 -4.64 18.30
C ILE A 36 2.41 -5.40 17.02
N ALA A 37 1.44 -6.31 17.10
CA ALA A 37 0.95 -7.04 15.94
C ALA A 37 0.31 -6.10 14.91
N ILE A 38 -0.61 -5.24 15.35
CA ILE A 38 -1.28 -4.24 14.49
C ILE A 38 -0.25 -3.30 13.85
N LEU A 39 0.73 -2.81 14.63
CA LEU A 39 1.77 -1.93 14.09
C LEU A 39 2.69 -2.63 13.09
N ASN A 40 2.89 -3.95 13.19
CA ASN A 40 3.65 -4.69 12.18
C ASN A 40 2.86 -4.92 10.88
N GLU A 41 1.54 -4.89 10.91
CA GLU A 41 0.69 -4.87 9.71
C GLU A 41 0.73 -3.49 9.03
N ALA A 42 0.68 -2.41 9.82
CA ALA A 42 0.87 -1.05 9.34
C ALA A 42 2.28 -0.86 8.74
N LEU A 43 3.34 -1.30 9.45
CA LEU A 43 4.71 -1.27 8.93
C LEU A 43 4.86 -2.02 7.61
N ALA A 44 4.23 -3.20 7.47
CA ALA A 44 4.25 -3.93 6.21
C ALA A 44 3.56 -3.16 5.09
N THR A 45 2.48 -2.46 5.42
CA THR A 45 1.72 -1.61 4.50
C THR A 45 2.58 -0.47 3.98
N GLU A 46 3.23 0.28 4.87
CA GLU A 46 4.15 1.37 4.53
C GLU A 46 5.30 0.91 3.63
N ILE A 47 5.94 -0.21 3.97
CA ILE A 47 7.03 -0.76 3.15
C ILE A 47 6.53 -1.10 1.74
N VAL A 48 5.31 -1.64 1.60
CA VAL A 48 4.73 -1.92 0.27
C VAL A 48 4.43 -0.63 -0.49
N CYS A 49 3.93 0.41 0.18
CA CYS A 49 3.71 1.73 -0.43
C CYS A 49 5.02 2.34 -0.92
N VAL A 50 6.09 2.37 -0.10
CA VAL A 50 7.43 2.83 -0.52
C VAL A 50 7.88 2.10 -1.79
N LEU A 51 7.76 0.77 -1.81
CA LEU A 51 8.20 -0.02 -2.96
C LEU A 51 7.36 0.26 -4.22
N ARG A 52 6.06 0.50 -4.07
CA ARG A 52 5.15 0.81 -5.17
C ARG A 52 5.41 2.21 -5.73
N TYR A 53 5.48 3.23 -4.88
CA TYR A 53 5.81 4.58 -5.32
C TYR A 53 7.19 4.67 -5.97
N MET A 54 8.20 3.98 -5.42
CA MET A 54 9.51 3.92 -6.07
C MET A 54 9.45 3.26 -7.44
N HIS A 55 8.61 2.23 -7.63
CA HIS A 55 8.37 1.65 -8.95
C HIS A 55 7.75 2.69 -9.88
N HIS A 56 6.64 3.32 -9.47
CA HIS A 56 5.95 4.31 -10.28
C HIS A 56 6.82 5.52 -10.61
N TYR A 57 7.66 5.97 -9.67
CA TYR A 57 8.70 6.99 -9.89
C TYR A 57 9.62 6.63 -11.07
N PHE A 58 10.17 5.41 -11.09
CA PHE A 58 11.08 5.02 -12.19
C PHE A 58 10.35 4.79 -13.51
N MET A 59 9.07 4.40 -13.47
CA MET A 59 8.26 4.12 -14.65
C MET A 59 7.59 5.36 -15.24
N ALA A 60 7.41 6.43 -14.45
CA ALA A 60 6.88 7.70 -14.89
C ALA A 60 7.85 8.38 -15.87
N THR A 61 7.51 8.30 -17.16
CA THR A 61 8.31 8.84 -18.26
C THR A 61 7.46 9.76 -19.15
N GLY A 62 8.13 10.56 -19.98
CA GLY A 62 7.49 11.52 -20.87
C GLY A 62 7.29 12.92 -20.25
N VAL A 63 6.90 13.89 -21.09
CA VAL A 63 6.80 15.30 -20.70
C VAL A 63 5.79 15.51 -19.57
N HIS A 64 4.66 14.80 -19.64
CA HIS A 64 3.60 14.84 -18.63
C HIS A 64 3.92 14.00 -17.39
N GLY A 65 4.86 13.05 -17.48
CA GLY A 65 5.27 12.22 -16.36
C GLY A 65 6.16 12.92 -15.33
N THR A 66 6.72 14.09 -15.64
CA THR A 66 7.69 14.76 -14.75
C THR A 66 7.06 15.19 -13.43
N ALA A 67 5.86 15.79 -13.47
CA ALA A 67 5.15 16.22 -12.26
C ALA A 67 4.76 15.00 -11.40
N ALA A 68 4.03 14.04 -11.98
CA ALA A 68 3.65 12.81 -11.29
C ALA A 68 4.85 12.03 -10.75
N ARG A 69 5.98 12.01 -11.47
CA ARG A 69 7.22 11.40 -11.01
C ARG A 69 7.74 12.08 -9.76
N ASP A 70 7.82 13.41 -9.76
CA ASP A 70 8.37 14.13 -8.62
C ASP A 70 7.48 13.94 -7.38
N GLU A 71 6.15 13.94 -7.54
CA GLU A 71 5.17 13.57 -6.50
C GLU A 71 5.35 12.13 -6.00
N PHE A 72 5.48 11.14 -6.90
CA PHE A 72 5.75 9.74 -6.49
C PHE A 72 7.06 9.61 -5.70
N LYS A 73 8.06 10.45 -5.97
CA LYS A 73 9.32 10.43 -5.23
C LYS A 73 9.16 10.99 -3.82
N GLU A 74 8.38 12.06 -3.69
CA GLU A 74 8.07 12.73 -2.43
C GLU A 74 7.29 11.78 -1.53
N HIS A 75 6.17 11.23 -2.01
CA HIS A 75 5.39 10.25 -1.25
C HIS A 75 6.25 9.02 -0.88
N ALA A 76 7.10 8.49 -1.79
CA ALA A 76 7.99 7.39 -1.42
C ALA A 76 8.96 7.70 -0.26
N ASP A 77 9.39 8.97 -0.11
CA ASP A 77 10.21 9.38 1.03
C ASP A 77 9.39 9.55 2.30
N GLU A 78 8.17 10.07 2.21
CA GLU A 78 7.23 10.24 3.33
C GLU A 78 6.77 8.88 3.88
N GLU A 79 6.41 7.94 3.02
CA GLU A 79 6.04 6.56 3.39
C GLU A 79 7.21 5.82 4.07
N ARG A 80 8.45 6.14 3.70
CA ARG A 80 9.63 5.63 4.42
C ARG A 80 9.70 6.23 5.82
N GLU A 81 9.43 7.52 5.97
CA GLU A 81 9.40 8.19 7.27
C GLU A 81 8.27 7.62 8.15
N HIS A 82 7.10 7.33 7.59
CA HIS A 82 6.01 6.62 8.26
C HIS A 82 6.47 5.25 8.76
N ALA A 83 7.09 4.45 7.89
CA ALA A 83 7.65 3.15 8.26
C ALA A 83 8.66 3.24 9.43
N ASP A 84 9.56 4.23 9.38
CA ASP A 84 10.57 4.46 10.41
C ASP A 84 9.93 4.81 11.77
N GLN A 85 8.94 5.72 11.76
CA GLN A 85 8.22 6.12 12.98
C GLN A 85 7.44 4.94 13.60
N ILE A 86 6.78 4.14 12.77
CA ILE A 86 6.06 2.93 13.21
C ILE A 86 7.03 1.90 13.76
N ALA A 87 8.17 1.66 13.10
CA ALA A 87 9.19 0.75 13.56
C ALA A 87 9.79 1.18 14.91
N GLU A 88 10.04 2.48 15.09
CA GLU A 88 10.46 3.03 16.37
C GLU A 88 9.42 2.79 17.44
N ARG A 89 8.13 3.00 17.13
CA ARG A 89 7.04 2.77 18.08
C ARG A 89 6.94 1.30 18.51
N ILE A 90 7.12 0.36 17.57
CA ILE A 90 7.19 -1.08 17.89
C ILE A 90 8.33 -1.36 18.86
N GLN A 91 9.52 -0.80 18.62
CA GLN A 91 10.68 -0.98 19.47
C GLN A 91 10.49 -0.37 20.87
N GLN A 92 9.85 0.80 20.97
CA GLN A 92 9.51 1.44 22.26
C GLN A 92 8.59 0.57 23.11
N LEU A 93 7.70 -0.20 22.48
CA LEU A 93 6.81 -1.16 23.14
C LEU A 93 7.49 -2.50 23.48
N GLY A 94 8.79 -2.64 23.20
CA GLY A 94 9.56 -3.87 23.41
C GLY A 94 9.36 -4.92 22.32
N GLY A 95 8.68 -4.57 21.23
CA GLY A 95 8.49 -5.42 20.06
C GLY A 95 9.69 -5.45 19.12
N LYS A 96 9.59 -6.25 18.07
CA LYS A 96 10.57 -6.29 16.98
C LYS A 96 9.87 -5.85 15.70
N PRO A 97 10.32 -4.77 15.03
CA PRO A 97 9.77 -4.39 13.74
C PRO A 97 10.16 -5.43 12.69
N ASP A 98 9.17 -5.93 11.94
CA ASP A 98 9.35 -6.98 10.95
C ASP A 98 9.52 -6.41 9.53
N PHE A 99 10.78 -6.18 9.16
CA PHE A 99 11.21 -5.80 7.81
C PHE A 99 11.47 -7.02 6.90
N ASN A 100 11.14 -8.24 7.32
CA ASN A 100 11.41 -9.42 6.49
C ASN A 100 10.54 -9.37 5.22
N PRO A 101 11.15 -9.42 4.01
CA PRO A 101 10.38 -9.42 2.77
C PRO A 101 9.52 -10.68 2.62
N LYS A 102 9.89 -11.77 3.29
CA LYS A 102 9.08 -12.99 3.31
C LYS A 102 7.79 -12.72 4.10
N GLY A 103 6.63 -12.91 3.46
CA GLY A 103 5.35 -12.68 4.12
C GLY A 103 4.89 -11.23 4.08
N LEU A 104 5.63 -10.32 3.41
CA LEU A 104 5.37 -8.89 3.45
C LEU A 104 3.99 -8.53 2.86
N LEU A 105 3.68 -9.06 1.68
CA LEU A 105 2.40 -8.82 1.02
C LEU A 105 1.23 -9.47 1.77
N GLU A 106 1.47 -10.56 2.49
CA GLU A 106 0.45 -11.20 3.32
C GLU A 106 0.14 -10.42 4.60
N ARG A 107 1.09 -9.62 5.10
CA ARG A 107 0.90 -8.73 6.27
C ARG A 107 0.38 -7.35 5.88
N SER A 108 0.69 -6.89 4.67
CA SER A 108 0.28 -5.58 4.15
C SER A 108 -1.21 -5.55 3.84
N THR A 109 -1.86 -4.43 4.17
CA THR A 109 -3.22 -4.11 3.71
C THR A 109 -3.20 -3.51 2.30
N SER A 110 -2.10 -2.86 1.94
CA SER A 110 -1.89 -2.30 0.61
C SER A 110 -1.37 -3.34 -0.39
N HIS A 111 -1.62 -3.13 -1.67
CA HIS A 111 -1.21 -4.03 -2.75
C HIS A 111 -0.04 -3.44 -3.56
N TYR A 112 0.79 -4.33 -4.11
CA TYR A 112 1.84 -3.98 -5.06
C TYR A 112 1.31 -4.17 -6.48
N VAL A 113 0.77 -3.10 -7.06
CA VAL A 113 0.28 -3.08 -8.44
C VAL A 113 1.15 -2.09 -9.22
N GLU A 114 1.70 -2.53 -10.36
CA GLU A 114 2.70 -1.76 -11.14
C GLU A 114 2.08 -0.72 -12.09
N GLY A 115 0.87 -1.00 -12.61
CA GLY A 115 0.23 -0.20 -13.67
C GLY A 115 0.90 -0.36 -15.05
N GLU A 116 0.14 -0.12 -16.12
CA GLU A 116 0.68 -0.14 -17.50
C GLU A 116 0.86 1.26 -18.09
N THR A 117 0.09 2.24 -17.60
CA THR A 117 0.13 3.64 -18.03
C THR A 117 0.28 4.58 -16.84
N LEU A 118 0.69 5.83 -17.08
CA LEU A 118 0.77 6.83 -16.00
C LEU A 118 -0.58 7.04 -15.29
N ALA A 119 -1.69 7.00 -16.04
CA ALA A 119 -3.03 7.08 -15.46
C ALA A 119 -3.36 5.86 -14.59
N ASP A 120 -2.83 4.68 -14.91
CA ASP A 120 -3.02 3.49 -14.10
C ASP A 120 -2.20 3.57 -12.83
N MET A 121 -0.92 3.98 -12.91
CA MET A 121 -0.06 4.18 -11.74
C MET A 121 -0.71 5.14 -10.73
N ILE A 122 -1.13 6.33 -11.17
CA ILE A 122 -1.81 7.33 -10.31
C ILE A 122 -3.10 6.75 -9.71
N ARG A 123 -3.87 5.98 -10.49
CA ARG A 123 -5.12 5.38 -10.01
C ARG A 123 -4.87 4.30 -8.96
N GLU A 124 -3.89 3.44 -9.17
CA GLU A 124 -3.54 2.38 -8.23
C GLU A 124 -2.99 2.95 -6.92
N ASP A 125 -2.16 4.00 -6.98
CA ASP A 125 -1.73 4.71 -5.78
C ASP A 125 -2.92 5.35 -5.07
N LEU A 126 -3.81 6.05 -5.78
CA LEU A 126 -4.99 6.67 -5.16
C LEU A 126 -5.93 5.64 -4.51
N ILE A 127 -6.06 4.44 -5.09
CA ILE A 127 -6.82 3.35 -4.48
C ILE A 127 -6.14 2.89 -3.19
N ALA A 128 -4.81 2.72 -3.24
CA ALA A 128 -4.03 2.32 -2.08
C ALA A 128 -4.15 3.34 -0.93
N GLU A 129 -4.00 4.64 -1.21
CA GLU A 129 -4.11 5.68 -0.16
C GLU A 129 -5.46 5.67 0.51
N ARG A 130 -6.53 5.52 -0.27
CA ARG A 130 -7.89 5.46 0.28
C ARG A 130 -8.10 4.24 1.18
N MET A 131 -7.46 3.11 0.87
CA MET A 131 -7.49 1.94 1.74
C MET A 131 -6.70 2.17 3.04
N VAL A 132 -5.54 2.83 2.95
CA VAL A 132 -4.69 3.16 4.11
C VAL A 132 -5.39 4.17 5.03
N ILE A 133 -6.02 5.21 4.47
CA ILE A 133 -6.86 6.17 5.22
C ILE A 133 -7.91 5.43 6.06
N GLU A 134 -8.68 4.50 5.45
CA GLU A 134 -9.69 3.74 6.19
C GLU A 134 -9.07 2.88 7.31
N LEU A 135 -7.93 2.23 7.04
CA LEU A 135 -7.18 1.44 8.01
C LEU A 135 -6.74 2.31 9.20
N TYR A 136 -6.16 3.47 8.95
CA TYR A 136 -5.65 4.36 10.00
C TYR A 136 -6.75 5.01 10.81
N GLN A 137 -7.88 5.33 10.21
CA GLN A 137 -9.07 5.72 10.95
C GLN A 137 -9.57 4.61 11.90
N GLU A 138 -9.53 3.33 11.51
CA GLU A 138 -9.85 2.21 12.41
C GLU A 138 -8.81 2.03 13.52
N MET A 139 -7.53 2.18 13.21
CA MET A 139 -6.45 2.12 14.22
C MET A 139 -6.57 3.23 15.26
N ILE A 140 -6.90 4.46 14.84
CA ILE A 140 -7.14 5.60 15.75
C ILE A 140 -8.29 5.28 16.71
N ARG A 141 -9.41 4.73 16.19
CA ARG A 141 -10.54 4.27 17.01
C ARG A 141 -10.14 3.15 17.98
N TYR A 142 -9.30 2.23 17.54
CA TYR A 142 -8.84 1.12 18.35
C TYR A 142 -7.95 1.57 19.51
N PHE A 143 -6.98 2.46 19.26
CA PHE A 143 -6.05 2.93 20.29
C PHE A 143 -6.67 3.95 21.24
N ALA A 144 -7.57 4.81 20.73
CA ALA A 144 -8.40 5.77 21.47
C ALA A 144 -7.76 6.31 22.78
N ASN A 145 -8.25 5.89 23.93
CA ASN A 145 -7.77 6.35 25.25
C ASN A 145 -6.79 5.39 25.92
N ASP A 146 -6.53 4.24 25.28
CA ASP A 146 -5.75 3.15 25.88
C ASP A 146 -4.28 3.20 25.46
N ASP A 147 -3.98 3.78 24.30
CA ASP A 147 -2.63 4.08 23.81
C ASP A 147 -2.56 5.44 23.10
N PRO A 148 -2.52 6.55 23.86
CA PRO A 148 -2.56 7.89 23.28
C PRO A 148 -1.32 8.24 22.45
N THR A 149 -0.16 7.65 22.74
CA THR A 149 1.07 7.90 21.98
C THR A 149 1.00 7.23 20.61
N THR A 150 0.56 5.97 20.54
CA THR A 150 0.36 5.31 19.24
C THR A 150 -0.77 5.99 18.46
N ARG A 151 -1.86 6.39 19.12
CA ARG A 151 -2.93 7.14 18.46
C ARG A 151 -2.43 8.42 17.80
N LEU A 152 -1.64 9.22 18.52
CA LEU A 152 -1.09 10.47 17.99
C LEU A 152 -0.18 10.23 16.77
N LEU A 153 0.66 9.20 16.82
CA LEU A 153 1.47 8.79 15.67
C LEU A 153 0.59 8.50 14.45
N ILE A 154 -0.43 7.66 14.62
CA ILE A 154 -1.31 7.28 13.50
C ILE A 154 -2.16 8.46 13.01
N GLU A 155 -2.55 9.40 13.88
CA GLU A 155 -3.21 10.65 13.48
C GLU A 155 -2.30 11.54 12.61
N GLN A 156 -0.98 11.52 12.84
CA GLN A 156 -0.01 12.24 12.01
C GLN A 156 0.13 11.57 10.64
N VAL A 157 0.38 10.26 10.61
CA VAL A 157 0.47 9.50 9.36
C VAL A 157 -0.81 9.66 8.54
N LEU A 158 -2.00 9.49 9.15
CA LEU A 158 -3.28 9.68 8.47
C LEU A 158 -3.41 11.07 7.80
N LYS A 159 -2.91 12.12 8.46
CA LYS A 159 -2.96 13.47 7.90
C LYS A 159 -2.20 13.51 6.57
N ASP A 160 -1.04 12.88 6.53
CA ASP A 160 -0.16 12.89 5.37
C ASP A 160 -0.74 11.97 4.27
N GLU A 161 -1.38 10.84 4.61
CA GLU A 161 -2.10 10.03 3.61
C GLU A 161 -3.30 10.74 2.98
N GLU A 162 -4.02 11.56 3.75
CA GLU A 162 -5.12 12.38 3.23
C GLU A 162 -4.60 13.46 2.26
N GLU A 163 -3.37 13.95 2.46
CA GLU A 163 -2.65 14.86 1.57
C GLU A 163 -2.22 14.12 0.30
N HIS A 164 -1.55 12.97 0.43
CA HIS A 164 -1.16 12.11 -0.72
C HIS A 164 -2.34 11.79 -1.63
N ALA A 165 -3.48 11.39 -1.05
CA ALA A 165 -4.70 11.09 -1.80
C ALA A 165 -5.28 12.32 -2.52
N SER A 166 -5.13 13.51 -1.94
CA SER A 166 -5.53 14.77 -2.56
C SER A 166 -4.66 15.08 -3.77
N ASP A 167 -3.35 14.98 -3.64
CA ASP A 167 -2.40 15.30 -4.71
C ASP A 167 -2.55 14.34 -5.90
N LEU A 168 -2.71 13.04 -5.63
CA LEU A 168 -2.99 12.03 -6.66
C LEU A 168 -4.35 12.26 -7.36
N SER A 169 -5.36 12.70 -6.61
CA SER A 169 -6.66 13.05 -7.19
C SER A 169 -6.50 14.23 -8.15
N ASP A 170 -5.76 15.27 -7.78
CA ASP A 170 -5.51 16.43 -8.63
C ASP A 170 -4.72 16.05 -9.90
N LEU A 171 -3.73 15.15 -9.78
CA LEU A 171 -3.01 14.59 -10.92
C LEU A 171 -3.90 13.75 -11.85
N LEU A 172 -4.88 13.02 -11.30
CA LEU A 172 -5.80 12.19 -12.07
C LEU A 172 -6.85 13.00 -12.84
N TYR A 173 -7.17 14.21 -12.37
CA TYR A 173 -8.26 15.05 -12.86
C TYR A 173 -7.77 16.35 -13.51
N ILE A 174 -7.20 16.28 -14.72
CA ILE A 174 -6.89 17.48 -15.52
C ILE A 174 -8.19 18.16 -16.00
N THR A 175 -8.52 19.32 -15.44
CA THR A 175 -9.82 20.01 -15.61
C THR A 175 -9.79 21.07 -16.74
N ASN A 176 -10.88 21.19 -17.50
CA ASN A 176 -11.03 22.17 -18.59
C ASN A 176 -11.33 23.61 -18.06
N PRO A 177 -10.52 24.65 -18.39
CA PRO A 177 -10.60 25.98 -17.79
C PRO A 177 -11.74 26.88 -18.29
N GLU A 178 -12.42 26.53 -19.39
CA GLU A 178 -13.54 27.30 -19.95
C GLU A 178 -14.92 26.74 -19.55
N THR A 179 -14.99 25.47 -19.15
CA THR A 179 -16.25 24.78 -18.78
C THR A 179 -16.32 24.33 -17.32
N GLY A 180 -15.18 24.21 -16.63
CA GLY A 180 -15.09 23.69 -15.27
C GLY A 180 -15.36 22.19 -15.14
N LYS A 181 -15.40 21.44 -16.25
CA LYS A 181 -15.62 19.99 -16.23
C LYS A 181 -14.31 19.24 -16.44
N THR A 182 -14.12 18.18 -15.66
CA THR A 182 -13.11 17.16 -15.90
C THR A 182 -13.66 16.14 -16.89
N GLU A 183 -12.96 15.95 -18.01
CA GLU A 183 -13.22 14.85 -18.96
C GLU A 183 -11.97 13.97 -18.94
N GLY A 184 -12.05 12.76 -18.37
CA GLY A 184 -10.92 11.81 -18.45
C GLY A 184 -10.78 11.33 -19.90
N GLN A 185 -9.58 11.15 -20.47
CA GLN A 185 -8.28 10.80 -19.89
C GLN A 185 -7.19 11.83 -20.25
N ASP A 186 -6.25 12.11 -19.34
CA ASP A 186 -4.79 12.04 -19.60
C ASP A 186 -3.96 12.28 -18.33
N PRO A 187 -2.85 11.55 -18.08
CA PRO A 187 -1.53 12.20 -18.25
C PRO A 187 -0.46 11.37 -19.02
N GLY A 188 -0.81 10.27 -19.69
CA GLY A 188 0.12 9.53 -20.56
C GLY A 188 -0.51 8.76 -21.73
N THR A 189 -1.67 9.14 -22.26
CA THR A 189 -2.60 8.27 -23.00
C THR A 189 -2.15 7.86 -24.41
N ASP A 190 -1.00 8.32 -24.94
CA ASP A 190 -0.55 7.99 -26.31
C ASP A 190 0.92 7.57 -26.48
N ALA A 191 1.65 7.23 -25.41
CA ALA A 191 3.09 6.95 -25.53
C ALA A 191 3.44 5.57 -26.14
N LEU A 192 2.50 4.62 -26.26
CA LEU A 192 2.77 3.25 -26.73
C LEU A 192 1.75 2.68 -27.74
N GLN A 193 1.29 3.47 -28.72
CA GLN A 193 0.79 2.89 -29.97
C GLN A 193 1.84 2.92 -31.09
N ILE A 194 2.91 2.13 -30.93
CA ILE A 194 3.70 1.69 -32.09
C ILE A 194 2.92 0.53 -32.74
N THR A 195 1.83 0.86 -33.46
CA THR A 195 1.28 -0.06 -34.44
C THR A 195 1.48 0.50 -35.83
N ASP A 196 2.33 -0.20 -36.60
CA ASP A 196 2.59 0.00 -38.01
C ASP A 196 1.28 0.01 -38.83
N LYS A 197 0.67 1.19 -38.99
CA LYS A 197 -0.44 1.40 -39.94
C LYS A 197 -0.18 2.58 -40.87
N LYS A 198 1.01 2.63 -41.47
CA LYS A 198 1.24 3.36 -42.74
C LYS A 198 2.18 2.59 -43.67
N ARG A 199 1.78 1.36 -44.03
CA ARG A 199 2.24 0.67 -45.25
C ARG A 199 1.10 -0.07 -45.97
N GLN A 200 -0.08 0.54 -46.06
CA GLN A 200 -1.09 0.10 -47.04
C GLN A 200 -1.81 1.31 -47.63
N SER A 201 -1.17 1.93 -48.62
CA SER A 201 -1.86 2.47 -49.80
C SER A 201 -0.82 2.74 -50.87
N GLN A 202 -0.51 1.71 -51.65
CA GLN A 202 -0.33 1.81 -53.10
C GLN A 202 -0.33 0.37 -53.64
N ASN A 203 -1.51 -0.03 -54.09
CA ASN A 203 -1.77 -1.30 -54.74
C ASN A 203 -1.52 -1.09 -56.25
N GLY A 204 -0.65 -1.90 -56.86
CA GLY A 204 -0.40 -1.85 -58.30
C GLY A 204 0.65 -2.84 -58.78
N GLY A 205 0.30 -4.12 -58.92
CA GLY A 205 1.12 -5.11 -59.64
C GLY A 205 0.81 -6.56 -59.27
N LYS A 206 0.30 -7.33 -60.24
CA LYS A 206 -0.06 -8.76 -60.15
C LYS A 206 1.17 -9.67 -60.39
N PRO A 207 1.06 -11.02 -60.26
CA PRO A 207 1.90 -11.84 -59.36
C PRO A 207 3.03 -12.59 -60.06
N ASP A 208 4.02 -13.06 -59.30
CA ASP A 208 4.95 -14.10 -59.74
C ASP A 208 5.01 -15.25 -58.73
N GLN A 209 5.11 -16.46 -59.27
CA GLN A 209 5.03 -17.76 -58.61
C GLN A 209 6.42 -18.18 -58.10
N GLY A 210 6.52 -18.58 -56.84
CA GLY A 210 7.73 -19.16 -56.30
C GLY A 210 7.45 -20.01 -55.06
N ARG A 211 7.47 -21.33 -55.25
CA ARG A 211 7.38 -22.34 -54.18
C ARG A 211 8.70 -22.41 -53.40
N THR A 212 8.66 -22.55 -52.07
CA THR A 212 9.42 -23.55 -51.28
C THR A 212 8.94 -23.60 -49.81
N ALA A 213 9.19 -24.74 -49.17
CA ALA A 213 8.52 -25.37 -48.02
C ALA A 213 8.86 -24.80 -46.62
N PRO A 214 8.11 -25.19 -45.55
CA PRO A 214 8.25 -24.61 -44.20
C PRO A 214 9.27 -25.36 -43.32
N LEU A 215 10.00 -24.61 -42.49
CA LEU A 215 10.77 -25.15 -41.38
C LEU A 215 9.93 -25.07 -40.11
N GLN A 216 9.56 -26.24 -39.59
CA GLN A 216 9.02 -26.43 -38.25
C GLN A 216 10.12 -26.10 -37.23
N ASN A 217 9.80 -25.29 -36.22
CA ASN A 217 10.56 -25.30 -34.98
C ASN A 217 9.59 -25.43 -33.81
N ASN A 218 9.78 -26.51 -33.08
CA ASN A 218 8.93 -27.02 -32.02
C ASN A 218 9.70 -26.78 -30.72
N GLN A 219 9.29 -25.80 -29.90
CA GLN A 219 9.78 -25.65 -28.54
C GLN A 219 8.58 -25.52 -27.61
N GLY A 220 8.41 -26.54 -26.77
CA GLY A 220 7.31 -26.64 -25.83
C GLY A 220 7.39 -25.57 -24.75
N GLN A 221 6.34 -24.79 -24.63
CA GLN A 221 6.04 -24.00 -23.43
C GLN A 221 5.12 -24.83 -22.53
N LYS A 222 5.59 -25.13 -21.32
CA LYS A 222 4.74 -25.62 -20.23
C LYS A 222 3.79 -24.50 -19.83
N GLN A 223 2.50 -24.80 -19.75
CA GLN A 223 1.48 -23.90 -19.20
C GLN A 223 1.76 -23.63 -17.72
N PRO A 224 1.54 -22.41 -17.21
CA PRO A 224 1.58 -22.13 -15.78
C PRO A 224 0.42 -22.82 -15.06
N GLU A 225 0.68 -23.35 -13.87
CA GLU A 225 -0.30 -24.09 -13.06
C GLU A 225 -1.39 -23.15 -12.53
N ASP A 226 -2.65 -23.54 -12.74
CA ASP A 226 -3.84 -22.83 -12.29
C ASP A 226 -4.08 -23.06 -10.78
N HIS A 227 -3.55 -22.15 -9.96
CA HIS A 227 -3.71 -22.16 -8.49
C HIS A 227 -5.13 -21.77 -8.01
N SER A 228 -6.08 -21.47 -8.91
CA SER A 228 -7.44 -21.10 -8.53
C SER A 228 -8.18 -22.21 -7.78
N LYS A 229 -7.85 -23.47 -8.06
CA LYS A 229 -8.47 -24.64 -7.42
C LYS A 229 -8.04 -24.81 -5.97
N GLU A 230 -6.77 -24.56 -5.67
CA GLU A 230 -6.22 -24.62 -4.31
C GLU A 230 -6.80 -23.49 -3.45
N ARG A 231 -6.86 -22.26 -4.01
CA ARG A 231 -7.48 -21.09 -3.36
C ARG A 231 -8.96 -21.33 -3.02
N ASN A 232 -9.72 -21.87 -3.97
CA ASN A 232 -11.15 -22.17 -3.76
C ASN A 232 -11.38 -23.28 -2.74
N ARG A 233 -10.43 -24.21 -2.59
CA ARG A 233 -10.48 -25.26 -1.56
C ARG A 233 -10.31 -24.67 -0.16
N ILE A 234 -9.31 -23.82 0.03
CA ILE A 234 -9.01 -23.17 1.31
C ILE A 234 -10.17 -22.26 1.76
N LEU A 235 -10.72 -21.45 0.85
CA LEU A 235 -11.87 -20.59 1.16
C LEU A 235 -13.11 -21.38 1.60
N ASN A 236 -13.33 -22.56 1.01
CA ASN A 236 -14.46 -23.42 1.39
C ASN A 236 -14.24 -24.12 2.75
N GLU A 237 -13.01 -24.43 3.14
CA GLU A 237 -12.70 -24.97 4.47
C GLU A 237 -12.87 -23.92 5.58
N LEU A 238 -12.42 -22.68 5.33
CA LEU A 238 -12.61 -21.57 6.27
C LEU A 238 -14.08 -21.25 6.51
N ARG A 239 -14.90 -21.29 5.46
CA ARG A 239 -16.35 -21.07 5.56
C ARG A 239 -17.06 -22.15 6.39
N ARG A 240 -16.63 -23.41 6.26
CA ARG A 240 -17.13 -24.53 7.07
C ARG A 240 -16.72 -24.46 8.54
N MET A 241 -15.60 -23.80 8.85
CA MET A 241 -15.16 -23.58 10.23
C MET A 241 -15.93 -22.45 10.92
N GLY A 242 -16.38 -21.43 10.18
CA GLY A 242 -17.19 -20.32 10.70
C GLY A 242 -18.61 -20.72 11.16
N ASP A 243 -19.23 -21.70 10.49
CA ASP A 243 -20.61 -22.11 10.79
C ASP A 243 -20.76 -23.00 12.05
N LYS A 244 -19.66 -23.44 12.67
CA LYS A 244 -19.69 -24.29 13.88
C LYS A 244 -19.75 -23.52 15.22
N LYS A 245 -19.88 -22.19 15.20
CA LYS A 245 -20.05 -21.37 16.42
C LYS A 245 -21.38 -20.62 16.42
N LYS A 246 -22.50 -21.34 16.45
CA LYS A 246 -23.74 -20.86 17.09
C LYS A 246 -24.19 -21.91 18.09
N PRO A 247 -24.11 -21.66 19.42
CA PRO A 247 -24.80 -22.51 20.37
C PRO A 247 -26.32 -22.33 20.22
N ALA A 248 -27.05 -23.44 20.27
CA ALA A 248 -28.49 -23.43 20.48
C ALA A 248 -28.77 -23.14 21.96
N ALA A 249 -29.83 -22.36 22.19
CA ALA A 249 -30.38 -21.83 23.45
C ALA A 249 -29.79 -20.49 23.92
#